data_AF-A0A3R0XKA2-F1
#
_entry.id   AF-A0A3R0XKA2-F1
#
_cell.length_a   1.000
_cell.length_b   1.000
_cell.length_c   1.000
_cell.angle_alpha   90.00
_cell.angle_beta   90.00
_cell.angle_gamma   90.00
#
_symmetry.space_group_name_H-M   'P 1'
#
loop_
_entity.id
_entity.type
_entity.pdbx_description
1 polymer ?
#
loop_
_entity_poly.entity_id
_entity_poly.type
_entity_poly.pdbx_seq_one_letter_code
_entity_poly.pdbx_strand_id
1 'polypeptide(L)'
;MRSLKNRVMNVLNGVAVTGFLLAVCGPAIASVSTGHNVSAGSDTRTQPSEAVTSQVQQTQTDNSAREAAVWGLSDTQWQQYRDVMKGPRGIQSPGIDPVLALGLEAESAAERRHMAELWVKQEYQRVEKELAFQREVDAAWKRLYPGVLPVNMGRNAAGVAHDTRGRLALFVRRENCPQCDARLAAIIADNRPVDIYVVDSGGSDEVIRQWALAHHIPVDRVRSHRITLNHDNGKWLKFGQGRMPVVLQQGENGWQIAAF
;
A
#
# COMPACT_ATOMS: atom_id res chain seq x y z
N MET A 1 30.94 23.51 4.74
CA MET A 1 29.52 23.81 4.43
C MET A 1 29.02 23.27 3.07
N ARG A 2 29.54 22.14 2.54
CA ARG A 2 28.98 21.50 1.32
C ARG A 2 28.82 19.96 1.42
N SER A 3 28.97 19.35 2.59
CA SER A 3 29.06 17.87 2.72
C SER A 3 27.99 17.19 3.59
N LEU A 4 26.88 17.87 3.93
CA LEU A 4 25.78 17.25 4.69
C LEU A 4 24.40 17.33 4.01
N LYS A 5 24.28 18.00 2.86
CA LYS A 5 23.00 18.08 2.11
C LYS A 5 22.64 16.81 1.33
N ASN A 6 23.57 15.88 1.12
CA ASN A 6 23.35 14.70 0.27
C ASN A 6 22.95 13.41 1.00
N ARG A 7 22.72 13.44 2.33
CA ARG A 7 22.34 12.23 3.10
C ARG A 7 20.90 12.18 3.59
N VAL A 8 20.10 13.22 3.40
CA VAL A 8 18.68 13.24 3.80
C VAL A 8 17.74 12.93 2.61
N MET A 9 18.26 12.87 1.38
CA MET A 9 17.43 12.75 0.17
C MET A 9 17.18 11.30 -0.31
N ASN A 10 17.57 10.28 0.46
CA ASN A 10 17.54 8.87 0.02
C ASN A 10 16.71 7.91 0.89
N VAL A 11 15.83 8.41 1.76
CA VAL A 11 14.95 7.56 2.59
C VAL A 11 13.46 7.63 2.17
N LEU A 12 13.13 8.36 1.10
CA LEU A 12 11.73 8.56 0.67
C LEU A 12 11.36 8.01 -0.72
N ASN A 13 12.22 7.20 -1.34
CA ASN A 13 11.86 6.47 -2.56
C ASN A 13 11.54 5.03 -2.24
N GLY A 14 10.31 4.77 -1.78
CA GLY A 14 9.91 3.43 -1.38
C GLY A 14 8.41 3.19 -1.26
N VAL A 15 7.55 4.00 -1.88
CA VAL A 15 6.15 3.63 -2.11
C VAL A 15 5.73 4.18 -3.47
N ALA A 16 5.76 3.33 -4.48
CA ALA A 16 5.17 3.64 -5.78
C ALA A 16 3.65 3.57 -5.66
N VAL A 17 3.03 4.66 -5.20
CA VAL A 17 1.59 4.88 -5.40
C VAL A 17 1.43 5.36 -6.84
N THR A 18 1.04 4.43 -7.71
CA THR A 18 0.61 4.75 -9.07
C THR A 18 -0.61 5.66 -9.01
N GLY A 19 -0.53 6.77 -9.74
CA GLY A 19 -1.40 7.93 -9.58
C GLY A 19 -2.85 7.66 -9.92
N PHE A 20 -3.73 8.07 -9.00
CA PHE A 20 -5.14 8.28 -9.27
C PHE A 20 -5.34 9.79 -9.47
N LEU A 21 -5.36 10.23 -10.72
CA LEU A 21 -5.68 11.61 -11.10
C LEU A 21 -7.21 11.80 -10.97
N LEU A 22 -7.67 12.26 -9.81
CA LEU A 22 -9.01 12.81 -9.65
C LEU A 22 -9.00 14.27 -10.13
N ALA A 23 -9.59 14.50 -11.31
CA ALA A 23 -9.90 15.84 -11.78
C ALA A 23 -10.99 16.45 -10.89
N VAL A 24 -10.62 17.37 -9.99
CA VAL A 24 -11.56 18.17 -9.22
C VAL A 24 -12.01 19.36 -10.08
N CYS A 25 -13.18 19.25 -10.70
CA CYS A 25 -13.90 20.42 -11.21
C CYS A 25 -14.55 21.14 -10.02
N GLY A 26 -13.94 22.25 -9.58
CA GLY A 26 -14.56 23.15 -8.60
C GLY A 26 -15.67 23.98 -9.26
N PRO A 27 -16.82 24.23 -8.59
CA PRO A 27 -17.79 25.17 -9.10
C PRO A 27 -17.27 26.61 -8.93
N ALA A 28 -17.20 27.33 -10.04
CA ALA A 28 -17.00 28.77 -10.05
C ALA A 28 -18.28 29.46 -9.54
N ILE A 29 -18.24 30.06 -8.35
CA ILE A 29 -19.32 30.91 -7.87
C ILE A 29 -19.02 32.33 -8.36
N ALA A 30 -19.80 32.81 -9.32
CA ALA A 30 -19.78 34.19 -9.78
C ALA A 30 -20.50 35.08 -8.74
N SER A 31 -19.80 36.08 -8.19
CA SER A 31 -20.41 37.10 -7.33
C SER A 31 -21.05 38.19 -8.18
N VAL A 32 -22.38 38.30 -8.14
CA VAL A 32 -23.09 39.46 -8.69
C VAL A 32 -23.05 40.58 -7.65
N SER A 33 -22.40 41.69 -8.02
CA SER A 33 -22.46 42.95 -7.28
C SER A 33 -23.71 43.71 -7.70
N THR A 34 -24.63 43.92 -6.76
CA THR A 34 -25.65 44.98 -6.88
C THR A 34 -25.48 45.92 -5.72
N GLY A 35 -24.88 47.08 -6.00
CA GLY A 35 -24.85 48.20 -5.07
C GLY A 35 -26.23 48.83 -4.93
N HIS A 36 -26.65 49.05 -3.69
CA HIS A 36 -27.66 50.04 -3.33
C HIS A 36 -27.22 50.73 -2.04
N ASN A 37 -26.87 52.01 -2.15
CA ASN A 37 -26.72 52.92 -1.03
C ASN A 37 -28.11 53.33 -0.56
N VAL A 38 -28.43 53.09 0.71
CA VAL A 38 -29.42 53.90 1.44
C VAL A 38 -28.85 54.18 2.83
N SER A 39 -28.59 55.47 3.06
CA SER A 39 -28.24 56.04 4.35
C SER A 39 -29.54 56.28 5.13
N ALA A 40 -29.65 55.71 6.34
CA ALA A 40 -30.65 56.13 7.32
C ALA A 40 -30.02 56.02 8.71
N GLY A 41 -29.80 57.18 9.33
CA GLY A 41 -29.37 57.27 10.71
C GLY A 41 -30.50 56.96 11.67
N SER A 42 -30.17 56.25 12.74
CA SER A 42 -30.89 56.30 14.01
C SER A 42 -29.97 55.82 15.11
N ASP A 43 -29.56 56.75 15.97
CA ASP A 43 -28.98 56.49 17.28
C ASP A 43 -29.87 55.50 18.04
N THR A 44 -29.35 54.31 18.34
CA THR A 44 -29.91 53.48 19.40
C THR A 44 -28.76 52.84 20.18
N ARG A 45 -28.57 53.35 21.40
CA ARG A 45 -27.71 52.80 22.44
C ARG A 45 -28.04 51.33 22.65
N THR A 46 -27.25 50.44 22.04
CA THR A 46 -27.42 49.00 22.18
C THR A 46 -26.67 48.56 23.42
N GLN A 47 -27.41 48.22 24.48
CA GLN A 47 -26.88 47.48 25.62
C GLN A 47 -26.36 46.12 25.10
N PRO A 48 -25.22 45.60 25.59
CA PRO A 48 -24.79 44.27 25.21
C PRO A 48 -25.79 43.25 25.78
N SER A 49 -26.53 42.59 24.91
CA SER A 49 -27.43 41.50 25.30
C SER A 49 -26.59 40.29 25.70
N GLU A 50 -26.39 40.11 27.01
CA GLU A 50 -25.69 38.94 27.60
C GLU A 50 -26.28 37.60 27.11
N ALA A 51 -27.57 37.59 26.74
CA ALA A 51 -28.25 36.40 26.21
C ALA A 51 -27.76 35.99 24.80
N VAL A 52 -27.44 36.95 23.92
CA VAL A 52 -26.95 36.66 22.56
C VAL A 52 -25.49 36.20 22.62
N THR A 53 -24.67 36.83 23.45
CA THR A 53 -23.28 36.38 23.68
C THR A 53 -23.26 34.97 24.25
N SER A 54 -24.11 34.67 25.24
CA SER A 54 -24.18 33.35 25.89
C SER A 54 -24.60 32.23 24.92
N GLN A 55 -25.58 32.49 24.04
CA GLN A 55 -26.01 31.50 23.04
C GLN A 55 -24.93 31.22 21.99
N VAL A 56 -24.25 32.26 21.48
CA VAL A 56 -23.17 32.12 20.48
C VAL A 56 -21.96 31.37 21.08
N GLN A 57 -21.64 31.63 22.35
CA GLN A 57 -20.53 30.98 23.05
C GLN A 57 -20.83 29.50 23.33
N GLN A 58 -22.09 29.15 23.64
CA GLN A 58 -22.53 27.75 23.75
C GLN A 58 -22.44 27.01 22.41
N THR A 59 -22.90 27.61 21.31
CA THR A 59 -22.87 26.94 20.00
C THR A 59 -21.44 26.70 19.50
N GLN A 60 -20.52 27.63 19.75
CA GLN A 60 -19.12 27.47 19.37
C GLN A 60 -18.41 26.38 20.18
N THR A 61 -18.73 26.28 21.48
CA THR A 61 -18.17 25.25 22.36
C THR A 61 -18.67 23.86 21.94
N ASP A 62 -19.96 23.73 21.64
CA ASP A 62 -20.56 22.46 21.19
C ASP A 62 -19.98 21.97 19.86
N ASN A 63 -19.74 22.87 18.91
CA ASN A 63 -19.12 22.53 17.64
C ASN A 63 -17.66 22.11 17.81
N SER A 64 -16.90 22.83 18.65
CA SER A 64 -15.51 22.51 18.96
C SER A 64 -15.37 21.13 19.60
N ALA A 65 -16.26 20.77 20.53
CA ALA A 65 -16.25 19.46 21.18
C ALA A 65 -16.57 18.33 20.19
N ARG A 66 -17.50 18.55 19.26
CA ARG A 66 -17.82 17.59 18.20
C ARG A 66 -16.64 17.38 17.25
N GLU A 67 -15.96 18.44 16.86
CA GLU A 67 -14.77 18.35 16.01
C GLU A 67 -13.64 17.59 16.69
N ALA A 68 -13.33 17.93 17.95
CA ALA A 68 -12.33 17.23 18.75
C ALA A 68 -12.62 15.72 18.84
N ALA A 69 -13.88 15.36 19.11
CA ALA A 69 -14.31 13.98 19.27
C ALA A 69 -14.12 13.13 18.01
N VAL A 70 -14.35 13.69 16.80
CA VAL A 70 -14.12 12.97 15.53
C VAL A 70 -12.65 12.57 15.37
N TRP A 71 -11.75 13.40 15.88
CA TRP A 71 -10.31 13.15 15.85
C TRP A 71 -9.78 12.42 17.09
N GLY A 72 -10.66 12.01 18.02
CA GLY A 72 -10.25 11.39 19.28
C GLY A 72 -9.37 12.29 20.16
N LEU A 73 -9.48 13.60 19.98
CA LEU A 73 -8.74 14.62 20.72
C LEU A 73 -9.59 15.15 21.88
N SER A 74 -8.92 15.58 22.96
CA SER A 74 -9.57 16.41 23.98
C SER A 74 -9.83 17.83 23.47
N ASP A 75 -10.71 18.57 24.15
CA ASP A 75 -10.94 19.99 23.84
C ASP A 75 -9.65 20.82 23.92
N THR A 76 -8.77 20.48 24.86
CA THR A 76 -7.47 21.14 25.00
C THR A 76 -6.53 20.85 23.84
N GLN A 77 -6.48 19.60 23.37
CA GLN A 77 -5.69 19.21 22.20
C GLN A 77 -6.25 19.84 20.92
N TRP A 78 -7.59 19.95 20.80
CA TRP A 78 -8.21 20.63 19.68
C TRP A 78 -7.87 22.13 19.65
N GLN A 79 -7.88 22.79 20.81
CA GLN A 79 -7.44 24.17 20.91
C GLN A 79 -5.96 24.32 20.51
N GLN A 80 -5.10 23.43 21.00
CA GLN A 80 -3.68 23.40 20.62
C GLN A 80 -3.50 23.23 19.12
N TYR A 81 -4.29 22.37 18.47
CA TYR A 81 -4.29 22.19 17.03
C TYR A 81 -4.65 23.50 16.31
N ARG A 82 -5.71 24.19 16.75
CA ARG A 82 -6.11 25.49 16.16
C ARG A 82 -5.01 26.53 16.28
N ASP A 83 -4.27 26.53 17.38
CA ASP A 83 -3.18 27.47 17.60
C ASP A 83 -1.95 27.12 16.76
N VAL A 84 -1.59 25.84 16.65
CA VAL A 84 -0.57 25.33 15.72
C VAL A 84 -0.88 25.75 14.28
N MET A 85 -2.13 25.65 13.86
CA MET A 85 -2.55 25.99 12.49
C MET A 85 -2.57 27.49 12.19
N LYS A 86 -2.51 28.37 13.20
CA LYS A 86 -2.27 29.81 12.99
C LYS A 86 -0.81 30.13 12.69
N GLY A 87 0.11 29.21 12.98
CA GLY A 87 1.54 29.37 12.80
C GLY A 87 2.08 28.84 11.46
N PRO A 88 3.41 28.68 11.35
CA PRO A 88 4.06 28.17 10.14
C PRO A 88 3.52 26.81 9.66
N ARG A 89 3.08 25.94 10.58
CA ARG A 89 2.47 24.64 10.25
C ARG A 89 1.25 24.78 9.33
N GLY A 90 0.36 25.71 9.64
CA GLY A 90 -0.84 25.94 8.82
C GLY A 90 -0.53 26.54 7.45
N ILE A 91 0.57 27.27 7.32
CA ILE A 91 1.06 27.79 6.03
C ILE A 91 1.71 26.67 5.21
N GLN A 92 2.52 25.83 5.86
CA GLN A 92 3.27 24.74 5.20
C GLN A 92 2.39 23.57 4.79
N SER A 93 1.35 23.28 5.56
CA SER A 93 0.46 22.14 5.33
C SER A 93 -0.99 22.48 5.67
N PRO A 94 -1.65 23.34 4.87
CA PRO A 94 -3.07 23.61 5.04
C PRO A 94 -3.89 22.31 4.99
N GLY A 95 -4.84 22.14 5.93
CA GLY A 95 -5.72 20.97 5.97
C GLY A 95 -5.04 19.67 6.41
N ILE A 96 -3.86 19.72 7.01
CA ILE A 96 -3.22 18.56 7.62
C ILE A 96 -4.11 17.94 8.70
N ASP A 97 -4.05 16.60 8.78
CA ASP A 97 -4.63 15.80 9.85
C ASP A 97 -4.29 16.39 11.24
N PRO A 98 -5.27 16.68 12.10
CA PRO A 98 -5.05 17.29 13.41
C PRO A 98 -4.14 16.51 14.35
N VAL A 99 -4.23 15.17 14.35
CA VAL A 99 -3.38 14.31 15.18
C VAL A 99 -1.94 14.35 14.67
N LEU A 100 -1.76 14.32 13.34
CA LEU A 100 -0.44 14.44 12.71
C LEU A 100 0.19 15.83 12.95
N ALA A 101 -0.61 16.90 12.87
CA ALA A 101 -0.15 18.26 13.14
C ALA A 101 0.38 18.39 14.58
N LEU A 102 -0.38 17.92 15.55
CA LEU A 102 0.03 17.91 16.96
C LEU A 102 1.23 17.01 17.22
N GLY A 103 1.31 15.85 16.56
CA GLY A 103 2.46 14.95 16.69
C GLY A 103 3.77 15.54 16.14
N LEU A 104 3.70 16.27 15.02
CA LEU A 104 4.85 16.94 14.42
C LEU A 104 5.31 18.16 15.23
N GLU A 105 4.38 18.89 15.84
CA GLU A 105 4.67 20.08 16.66
C GLU A 105 4.79 19.76 18.16
N ALA A 106 4.80 18.48 18.55
CA ALA A 106 4.89 18.06 19.95
C ALA A 106 6.20 18.52 20.60
N GLU A 107 6.08 19.24 21.71
CA GLU A 107 7.19 19.82 22.47
C GLU A 107 7.94 18.78 23.31
N SER A 108 7.25 17.68 23.67
CA SER A 108 7.82 16.58 24.44
C SER A 108 7.75 15.23 23.74
N ALA A 109 8.64 14.32 24.14
CA ALA A 109 8.61 12.93 23.67
C ALA A 109 7.34 12.19 24.10
N ALA A 110 6.75 12.56 25.25
CA ALA A 110 5.51 11.96 25.76
C ALA A 110 4.30 12.36 24.90
N GLU A 111 4.16 13.66 24.59
CA GLU A 111 3.11 14.14 23.69
C GLU A 111 3.24 13.54 22.29
N ARG A 112 4.47 13.51 21.76
CA ARG A 112 4.73 12.91 20.44
C ARG A 112 4.35 11.43 20.41
N ARG A 113 4.67 10.69 21.47
CA ARG A 113 4.30 9.28 21.60
C ARG A 113 2.77 9.12 21.66
N HIS A 114 2.09 9.92 22.47
CA HIS A 114 0.63 9.86 22.59
C HIS A 114 -0.07 10.15 21.25
N MET A 115 0.36 11.18 20.52
CA MET A 115 -0.17 11.51 19.20
C MET A 115 0.13 10.40 18.18
N ALA A 116 1.33 9.82 18.19
CA ALA A 116 1.66 8.71 17.29
C ALA A 116 0.79 7.45 17.57
N GLU A 117 0.56 7.12 18.84
CA GLU A 117 -0.32 6.00 19.22
C GLU A 117 -1.78 6.25 18.80
N LEU A 118 -2.27 7.49 18.92
CA LEU A 118 -3.60 7.87 18.44
C LEU A 118 -3.68 7.76 16.91
N TRP A 119 -2.69 8.28 16.19
CA TRP A 119 -2.63 8.25 14.73
C TRP A 119 -2.61 6.82 14.19
N VAL A 120 -1.79 5.92 14.75
CA VAL A 120 -1.72 4.52 14.32
C VAL A 120 -3.06 3.80 14.52
N LYS A 121 -3.79 4.08 15.61
CA LYS A 121 -5.12 3.49 15.84
C LYS A 121 -6.13 3.95 14.79
N GLN A 122 -6.10 5.23 14.42
CA GLN A 122 -6.97 5.77 13.37
C GLN A 122 -6.60 5.21 12.00
N GLU A 123 -5.31 5.15 11.68
CA GLU A 123 -4.82 4.62 10.42
C GLU A 123 -5.15 3.13 10.26
N TYR A 124 -5.07 2.35 11.34
CA TYR A 124 -5.54 0.97 11.35
C TYR A 124 -7.02 0.88 10.95
N GLN A 125 -7.90 1.68 11.56
CA GLN A 125 -9.34 1.68 11.23
C GLN A 125 -9.61 2.14 9.80
N ARG A 126 -8.82 3.10 9.29
CA ARG A 126 -8.91 3.59 7.92
C ARG A 126 -8.51 2.50 6.93
N VAL A 127 -7.36 1.86 7.15
CA VAL A 127 -6.85 0.77 6.30
C VAL A 127 -7.82 -0.41 6.28
N GLU A 128 -8.45 -0.75 7.40
CA GLU A 128 -9.48 -1.81 7.43
C GLU A 128 -10.67 -1.48 6.51
N LYS A 129 -11.14 -0.22 6.49
CA LYS A 129 -12.22 0.22 5.58
C LYS A 129 -11.76 0.17 4.12
N GLU A 130 -10.56 0.65 3.83
CA GLU A 130 -9.99 0.62 2.48
C GLU A 130 -9.81 -0.81 1.98
N LEU A 131 -9.33 -1.73 2.82
CA LEU A 131 -9.16 -3.15 2.49
C LEU A 131 -10.51 -3.85 2.30
N ALA A 132 -11.51 -3.55 3.13
CA ALA A 132 -12.86 -4.07 2.97
C ALA A 132 -13.45 -3.64 1.62
N PHE A 133 -13.26 -2.37 1.24
CA PHE A 133 -13.70 -1.88 -0.06
C PHE A 133 -12.91 -2.51 -1.21
N GLN A 134 -11.59 -2.64 -1.10
CA GLN A 134 -10.75 -3.27 -2.12
C GLN A 134 -11.19 -4.70 -2.43
N ARG A 135 -11.54 -5.50 -1.41
CA ARG A 135 -12.08 -6.85 -1.60
C ARG A 135 -13.37 -6.85 -2.42
N GLU A 136 -14.24 -5.88 -2.19
CA GLU A 136 -15.46 -5.74 -2.98
C GLU A 136 -15.16 -5.24 -4.40
N VAL A 137 -14.19 -4.36 -4.60
CA VAL A 137 -13.71 -3.96 -5.93
C VAL A 137 -13.22 -5.18 -6.71
N ASP A 138 -12.42 -6.04 -6.07
CA ASP A 138 -11.93 -7.29 -6.69
C ASP A 138 -13.09 -8.24 -7.04
N ALA A 139 -14.09 -8.35 -6.18
CA ALA A 139 -15.30 -9.14 -6.44
C ALA A 139 -16.14 -8.54 -7.57
N ALA A 140 -16.31 -7.21 -7.59
CA ALA A 140 -17.03 -6.48 -8.61
C ALA A 140 -16.39 -6.64 -9.98
N TRP A 141 -15.06 -6.61 -10.06
CA TRP A 141 -14.34 -6.85 -11.31
C TRP A 141 -14.69 -8.20 -11.94
N LYS A 142 -14.73 -9.26 -11.13
CA LYS A 142 -15.08 -10.61 -11.61
C LYS A 142 -16.50 -10.68 -12.18
N ARG A 143 -17.45 -9.92 -11.61
CA ARG A 143 -18.84 -9.88 -12.07
C ARG A 143 -19.00 -9.05 -13.35
N LEU A 144 -18.32 -7.91 -13.43
CA LEU A 144 -18.49 -6.94 -14.51
C LEU A 144 -17.63 -7.23 -15.74
N TYR A 145 -16.42 -7.79 -15.54
CA TYR A 145 -15.45 -8.03 -16.60
C TYR A 145 -14.91 -9.48 -16.55
N PRO A 146 -15.76 -10.49 -16.77
CA PRO A 146 -15.31 -11.88 -16.78
C PRO A 146 -14.27 -12.10 -17.89
N GLY A 147 -13.15 -12.73 -17.54
CA GLY A 147 -12.06 -13.04 -18.48
C GLY A 147 -11.03 -11.91 -18.69
N VAL A 148 -11.23 -10.73 -18.08
CA VAL A 148 -10.25 -9.63 -18.09
C VAL A 148 -9.53 -9.58 -16.75
N LEU A 149 -8.20 -9.66 -16.75
CA LEU A 149 -7.41 -9.53 -15.52
C LEU A 149 -7.34 -8.05 -15.09
N PRO A 150 -7.63 -7.72 -13.82
CA PRO A 150 -7.50 -6.34 -13.30
C PRO A 150 -6.08 -5.79 -13.46
N VAL A 151 -5.09 -6.65 -13.26
CA VAL A 151 -3.69 -6.38 -13.53
C VAL A 151 -3.18 -7.45 -14.47
N ASN A 152 -2.84 -7.05 -15.69
CA ASN A 152 -2.21 -7.93 -16.66
C ASN A 152 -0.69 -7.73 -16.61
N MET A 153 0.02 -8.66 -15.98
CA MET A 153 1.48 -8.63 -15.88
C MET A 153 2.17 -9.00 -17.21
N GLY A 154 1.42 -9.19 -18.30
CA GLY A 154 1.93 -9.55 -19.62
C GLY A 154 2.76 -10.83 -19.57
N ARG A 155 3.88 -10.86 -20.30
CA ARG A 155 4.83 -11.99 -20.34
C ARG A 155 5.53 -12.28 -19.01
N ASN A 156 5.34 -11.46 -17.98
CA ASN A 156 5.86 -11.69 -16.63
C ASN A 156 4.81 -12.35 -15.72
N ALA A 157 3.87 -13.12 -16.28
CA ALA A 157 2.84 -13.84 -15.52
C ALA A 157 3.43 -14.73 -14.41
N ALA A 158 4.65 -15.23 -14.60
CA ALA A 158 5.41 -15.98 -13.59
C ALA A 158 6.14 -15.12 -12.55
N GLY A 159 6.05 -13.78 -12.60
CA GLY A 159 6.71 -12.86 -11.67
C GLY A 159 8.23 -12.86 -11.75
N VAL A 160 8.80 -13.22 -12.90
CA VAL A 160 10.25 -13.31 -13.12
C VAL A 160 10.83 -11.91 -13.39
N ALA A 161 11.70 -11.44 -12.50
CA ALA A 161 12.40 -10.17 -12.67
C ALA A 161 13.51 -10.29 -13.72
N HIS A 162 13.68 -9.25 -14.55
CA HIS A 162 14.73 -9.18 -15.58
C HIS A 162 14.73 -10.35 -16.58
N ASP A 163 13.58 -10.62 -17.21
CA ASP A 163 13.41 -11.75 -18.12
C ASP A 163 14.36 -11.73 -19.34
N THR A 164 15.42 -12.56 -19.30
CA THR A 164 16.36 -12.79 -20.40
C THR A 164 15.84 -13.73 -21.48
N ARG A 165 14.62 -14.27 -21.33
CA ARG A 165 14.05 -15.36 -22.15
C ARG A 165 14.82 -16.68 -22.11
N GLY A 166 15.79 -16.85 -21.20
CA GLY A 166 16.54 -18.09 -21.01
C GLY A 166 15.72 -19.26 -20.46
N ARG A 167 16.35 -20.42 -20.23
CA ARG A 167 15.70 -21.53 -19.52
C ARG A 167 15.51 -21.17 -18.04
N LEU A 168 14.44 -21.64 -17.43
CA LEU A 168 14.18 -21.45 -16.00
C LEU A 168 14.64 -22.67 -15.20
N ALA A 169 15.00 -22.47 -13.93
CA ALA A 169 15.16 -23.56 -12.97
C ALA A 169 14.32 -23.23 -11.73
N LEU A 170 13.41 -24.13 -11.37
CA LEU A 170 12.51 -23.95 -10.24
C LEU A 170 12.88 -24.95 -9.15
N PHE A 171 13.19 -24.45 -7.95
CA PHE A 171 13.43 -25.27 -6.77
C PHE A 171 12.20 -25.23 -5.87
N VAL A 172 11.69 -26.40 -5.53
CA VAL A 172 10.47 -26.59 -4.73
C VAL A 172 10.67 -27.66 -3.66
N ARG A 173 9.89 -27.55 -2.59
CA ARG A 173 9.71 -28.58 -1.57
C ARG A 173 8.30 -29.16 -1.74
N ARG A 174 8.14 -30.47 -1.54
CA ARG A 174 6.82 -31.12 -1.63
C ARG A 174 5.95 -30.77 -0.43
N GLU A 175 6.53 -30.82 0.76
CA GLU A 175 5.77 -30.71 2.02
C GLU A 175 5.83 -29.30 2.60
N ASN A 176 4.71 -28.86 3.18
CA ASN A 176 4.56 -27.59 3.88
C ASN A 176 5.03 -26.36 3.07
N CYS A 177 4.72 -26.33 1.77
CA CYS A 177 5.10 -25.22 0.88
C CYS A 177 3.96 -24.74 -0.05
N PRO A 178 2.90 -24.09 0.45
CA PRO A 178 1.82 -23.57 -0.42
C PRO A 178 2.30 -22.57 -1.49
N GLN A 179 3.33 -21.80 -1.14
CA GLN A 179 4.04 -20.89 -2.03
C GLN A 179 4.76 -21.61 -3.19
N CYS A 180 5.20 -22.86 -2.99
CA CYS A 180 5.76 -23.69 -4.07
C CYS A 180 4.68 -24.02 -5.10
N ASP A 181 3.45 -24.31 -4.66
CA ASP A 181 2.33 -24.64 -5.56
C ASP A 181 1.93 -23.45 -6.42
N ALA A 182 1.80 -22.29 -5.79
CA ALA A 182 1.49 -21.04 -6.50
C ALA A 182 2.57 -20.71 -7.54
N ARG A 183 3.86 -20.83 -7.16
CA ARG A 183 4.97 -20.54 -8.08
C ARG A 183 5.04 -21.57 -9.22
N LEU A 184 4.85 -22.85 -8.91
CA LEU A 184 4.81 -23.92 -9.90
C LEU A 184 3.71 -23.67 -10.94
N ALA A 185 2.49 -23.37 -10.49
CA ALA A 185 1.37 -23.08 -11.38
C ALA A 185 1.69 -21.91 -12.33
N ALA A 186 2.28 -20.83 -11.82
CA ALA A 186 2.67 -19.68 -12.61
C ALA A 186 3.76 -20.01 -13.67
N ILE A 187 4.76 -20.81 -13.29
CA ILE A 187 5.86 -21.23 -14.19
C ILE A 187 5.37 -22.19 -15.27
N ILE A 188 4.43 -23.09 -14.95
CA ILE A 188 3.82 -23.98 -15.94
C ILE A 188 2.98 -23.17 -16.93
N ALA A 189 2.19 -22.20 -16.46
CA ALA A 189 1.34 -21.34 -17.30
C ALA A 189 2.14 -20.47 -18.28
N ASP A 190 3.33 -20.00 -17.88
CA ASP A 190 4.24 -19.19 -18.72
C ASP A 190 4.79 -19.96 -19.94
N ASN A 191 4.64 -21.29 -19.95
CA ASN A 191 5.02 -22.16 -21.08
C ASN A 191 6.48 -22.00 -21.54
N ARG A 192 7.41 -21.67 -20.64
CA ARG A 192 8.84 -21.66 -20.92
C ARG A 192 9.52 -23.00 -20.62
N PRO A 193 10.68 -23.27 -21.24
CA PRO A 193 11.50 -24.39 -20.83
C PRO A 193 11.96 -24.23 -19.38
N VAL A 194 11.76 -25.25 -18.55
CA VAL A 194 12.06 -25.22 -17.12
C VAL A 194 12.65 -26.54 -16.62
N ASP A 195 13.62 -26.43 -15.72
CA ASP A 195 14.16 -27.54 -14.94
C ASP A 195 13.63 -27.46 -13.51
N ILE A 196 12.79 -28.41 -13.12
CA ILE A 196 12.19 -28.46 -11.79
C ILE A 196 13.05 -29.36 -10.91
N TYR A 197 13.44 -28.85 -9.75
CA TYR A 197 14.25 -29.54 -8.75
C TYR A 197 13.42 -29.72 -7.48
N VAL A 198 13.13 -30.97 -7.13
CA VAL A 198 12.40 -31.34 -5.92
C VAL A 198 13.41 -31.58 -4.79
N VAL A 199 13.48 -30.63 -3.86
CA VAL A 199 14.58 -30.52 -2.87
C VAL A 199 14.55 -31.63 -1.82
N ASP A 200 13.35 -32.02 -1.39
CA ASP A 200 13.07 -33.06 -0.40
C ASP A 200 12.70 -34.40 -1.06
N SER A 201 13.16 -34.65 -2.30
CA SER A 201 12.88 -35.90 -3.01
C SER A 201 13.63 -37.13 -2.46
N GLY A 202 14.66 -36.93 -1.64
CA GLY A 202 15.47 -38.01 -1.06
C GLY A 202 16.19 -38.88 -2.12
N GLY A 203 16.38 -38.37 -3.34
CA GLY A 203 16.98 -39.13 -4.44
C GLY A 203 16.07 -40.23 -5.03
N SER A 204 14.77 -40.23 -4.71
CA SER A 204 13.84 -41.26 -5.18
C SER A 204 13.04 -40.79 -6.40
N ASP A 205 13.26 -41.43 -7.55
CA ASP A 205 12.51 -41.16 -8.78
C ASP A 205 11.00 -41.39 -8.60
N GLU A 206 10.63 -42.37 -7.78
CA GLU A 206 9.22 -42.66 -7.49
C GLU A 206 8.55 -41.50 -6.75
N VAL A 207 9.27 -40.86 -5.83
CA VAL A 207 8.80 -39.66 -5.13
C VAL A 207 8.57 -38.51 -6.11
N ILE A 208 9.49 -38.29 -7.06
CA ILE A 208 9.33 -37.25 -8.08
C ILE A 208 8.14 -37.56 -9.00
N ARG A 209 7.96 -38.82 -9.39
CA ARG A 209 6.85 -39.27 -10.24
C ARG A 209 5.50 -39.02 -9.57
N GLN A 210 5.34 -39.42 -8.32
CA GLN A 210 4.11 -39.20 -7.55
C GLN A 210 3.83 -37.71 -7.36
N TRP A 211 4.86 -36.94 -7.02
CA TRP A 211 4.76 -35.48 -6.93
C TRP A 211 4.28 -34.87 -8.24
N ALA A 212 4.88 -35.24 -9.37
CA ALA A 212 4.50 -34.72 -10.68
C ALA A 212 3.05 -35.03 -11.06
N LEU A 213 2.55 -36.23 -10.71
CA LEU A 213 1.15 -36.60 -10.91
C LEU A 213 0.21 -35.76 -10.04
N ALA A 214 0.54 -35.59 -8.76
CA ALA A 214 -0.27 -34.79 -7.83
C ALA A 214 -0.39 -33.31 -8.28
N HIS A 215 0.69 -32.76 -8.84
CA HIS A 215 0.74 -31.39 -9.36
C HIS A 215 0.35 -31.27 -10.84
N HIS A 216 -0.19 -32.33 -11.45
CA HIS A 216 -0.69 -32.34 -12.83
C HIS A 216 0.34 -31.82 -13.85
N ILE A 217 1.62 -32.21 -13.70
CA ILE A 217 2.68 -31.78 -14.61
C ILE A 217 2.41 -32.32 -16.02
N PRO A 218 2.38 -31.47 -17.07
CA PRO A 218 2.04 -31.91 -18.42
C PRO A 218 3.06 -32.91 -18.99
N VAL A 219 2.60 -34.15 -19.24
CA VAL A 219 3.45 -35.27 -19.66
C VAL A 219 4.09 -35.04 -21.04
N ASP A 220 3.36 -34.39 -21.95
CA ASP A 220 3.84 -34.01 -23.28
C ASP A 220 5.03 -33.04 -23.21
N ARG A 221 5.01 -32.11 -22.25
CA ARG A 221 6.11 -31.16 -22.01
C ARG A 221 7.30 -31.80 -21.33
N VAL A 222 7.09 -32.82 -20.51
CA VAL A 222 8.19 -33.63 -19.96
C VAL A 222 8.84 -34.46 -21.07
N ARG A 223 8.05 -35.15 -21.90
CA ARG A 223 8.54 -35.95 -23.04
C ARG A 223 9.31 -35.13 -24.07
N SER A 224 8.92 -33.87 -24.29
CA SER A 224 9.61 -32.94 -25.19
C SER A 224 10.77 -32.17 -24.53
N HIS A 225 11.16 -32.52 -23.30
CA HIS A 225 12.21 -31.85 -22.52
C HIS A 225 12.01 -30.34 -22.28
N ARG A 226 10.78 -29.86 -22.50
CA ARG A 226 10.39 -28.49 -22.09
C ARG A 226 10.27 -28.39 -20.58
N ILE A 227 9.90 -29.47 -19.91
CA ILE A 227 9.98 -29.60 -18.46
C ILE A 227 10.95 -30.75 -18.17
N THR A 228 11.91 -30.53 -17.28
CA THR A 228 12.65 -31.64 -16.66
C THR A 228 12.31 -31.72 -15.18
N LEU A 229 12.32 -32.93 -14.64
CA LEU A 229 12.07 -33.21 -13.23
C LEU A 229 13.34 -33.82 -12.66
N ASN A 230 13.89 -33.21 -11.62
CA ASN A 230 15.23 -33.51 -11.12
C ASN A 230 15.24 -33.59 -9.59
N HIS A 231 16.20 -34.35 -9.06
CA HIS A 231 16.59 -34.27 -7.66
C HIS A 231 17.42 -33.02 -7.39
N ASP A 232 17.23 -32.40 -6.23
CA ASP A 232 18.22 -31.44 -5.75
C ASP A 232 19.43 -32.16 -5.16
N ASN A 233 20.60 -31.93 -5.76
CA ASN A 233 21.88 -32.41 -5.25
C ASN A 233 22.65 -31.26 -4.57
N GLY A 234 21.97 -30.46 -3.75
CA GLY A 234 22.52 -29.27 -3.09
C GLY A 234 22.63 -28.02 -3.97
N LYS A 235 22.02 -28.03 -5.16
CA LYS A 235 21.99 -26.87 -6.06
C LYS A 235 21.13 -25.75 -5.47
N TRP A 236 20.05 -26.12 -4.79
CA TRP A 236 19.18 -25.17 -4.08
C TRP A 236 19.94 -24.33 -3.06
N LEU A 237 20.76 -24.97 -2.21
CA LEU A 237 21.53 -24.24 -1.20
C LEU A 237 22.59 -23.35 -1.85
N LYS A 238 23.27 -23.85 -2.89
CA LYS A 238 24.34 -23.14 -3.60
C LYS A 238 23.86 -21.92 -4.38
N PHE A 239 22.75 -22.04 -5.11
CA PHE A 239 22.29 -21.00 -6.04
C PHE A 239 21.02 -20.28 -5.56
N GLY A 240 20.22 -20.93 -4.74
CA GLY A 240 18.93 -20.44 -4.23
C GLY A 240 18.99 -19.72 -2.89
N GLN A 241 20.18 -19.58 -2.28
CA GLN A 241 20.41 -18.89 -1.00
C GLN A 241 19.54 -19.44 0.16
N GLY A 242 19.15 -20.72 0.09
CA GLY A 242 18.31 -21.35 1.12
C GLY A 242 16.86 -20.84 1.18
N ARG A 243 16.38 -20.11 0.17
CA ARG A 243 15.00 -19.60 0.10
C ARG A 243 14.12 -20.51 -0.76
N MET A 244 12.84 -20.65 -0.37
CA MET A 244 11.91 -21.61 -0.98
C MET A 244 10.53 -20.98 -1.22
N PRO A 245 9.91 -21.17 -2.41
CA PRO A 245 10.55 -21.58 -3.66
C PRO A 245 11.59 -20.56 -4.13
N VAL A 246 12.37 -20.95 -5.12
CA VAL A 246 13.25 -20.02 -5.83
C VAL A 246 13.29 -20.38 -7.30
N VAL A 247 13.19 -19.35 -8.14
CA VAL A 247 13.32 -19.44 -9.59
C VAL A 247 14.64 -18.83 -9.98
N LEU A 248 15.46 -19.61 -10.67
CA LEU A 248 16.63 -19.11 -11.38
C LEU A 248 16.32 -18.99 -12.86
N GLN A 249 17.02 -18.08 -13.51
CA GLN A 249 16.97 -17.91 -14.95
C GLN A 249 18.38 -17.98 -15.52
N GLN A 250 18.51 -18.67 -16.65
CA GLN A 250 19.75 -18.72 -17.41
C GLN A 250 19.96 -17.39 -18.15
N GLY A 251 21.00 -16.66 -17.78
CA GLY A 251 21.50 -15.47 -18.48
C GLY A 251 22.86 -15.74 -19.14
N GLU A 252 23.46 -14.69 -19.70
CA GLU A 252 24.79 -14.75 -20.34
C GLU A 252 25.89 -15.18 -19.36
N ASN A 253 25.76 -14.80 -18.10
CA ASN A 253 26.70 -15.12 -17.02
C ASN A 253 26.31 -16.39 -16.23
N GLY A 254 25.40 -17.21 -16.77
CA GLY A 254 24.89 -18.41 -16.10
C GLY A 254 23.59 -18.19 -15.33
N TRP A 255 23.35 -19.02 -14.31
CA TRP A 255 22.10 -19.00 -13.54
C TRP A 255 22.07 -17.85 -12.53
N GLN A 256 21.01 -17.05 -12.57
CA GLN A 256 20.78 -15.94 -11.65
C GLN A 256 19.40 -16.05 -11.01
N ILE A 257 19.25 -15.58 -9.77
CA ILE A 257 17.95 -15.56 -9.09
C ILE A 257 17.05 -14.56 -9.82
N ALA A 258 15.87 -15.04 -10.20
CA ALA A 258 14.92 -14.30 -11.01
C ALA A 258 13.58 -14.09 -10.28
N ALA A 259 13.20 -14.99 -9.37
CA ALA A 259 12.07 -14.80 -8.46
C ALA A 259 12.19 -15.71 -7.22
N PHE A 260 11.36 -15.43 -6.22
CA PHE A 260 11.05 -16.33 -5.11
C PHE A 260 9.58 -16.72 -5.23
#